data_AF-A0A1I7T907-F1
#
_entry.id   AF-A0A1I7T907-F1
#
_cell.length_a   1.000
_cell.length_b   1.000
_cell.length_c   1.000
_cell.angle_alpha   90.00
_cell.angle_beta   90.00
_cell.angle_gamma   90.00
#
_symmetry.space_group_name_H-M   'P 1'
#
loop_
_entity.id
_entity.type
_entity.pdbx_description
1 polymer ?
#
loop_
_entity_poly.entity_id
_entity_poly.type
_entity_poly.pdbx_seq_one_letter_code
_entity_poly.pdbx_strand_id
1 'polypeptide(L)'
;MSALNMSLYYVFTHSMTLWPEAYNCPEDYKQSDLTRPVLGSYFLVSGVVFLTLYVPCFIAILKLKCRTPAFGLMLLLSIFDLLALCVNSLATGVFNIIGISYCESPLFIFIIGAIGGGSWMGGCLASALLAIERCAEVNPRFFLGFLFCKKVFPLVIILVICYGIYSMGFVKPVLFTVEYSCWFFDPQIGKDIVLQALILCMFHAVDAALYEYMKFFYSSPILILMSQFMWQWSSGCMCIAYLTLNRTIRTSVIKMCLPKKIRMKFGLYAGFEEHLEQTKSAGAAHLNAVGMAIKFDNFVCN
;
A
#
# COMPACT_ATOMS: atom_id res chain seq x y z
N MET A 1 2.35 -9.11 18.99
CA MET A 1 2.47 -7.83 19.72
C MET A 1 3.44 -6.85 19.05
N SER A 2 3.50 -6.80 17.70
CA SER A 2 4.48 -5.99 16.95
C SER A 2 3.85 -4.80 16.17
N ALA A 3 2.60 -4.92 15.71
CA ALA A 3 1.97 -3.89 14.86
C ALA A 3 1.75 -2.53 15.55
N LEU A 4 1.35 -2.53 16.83
CA LEU A 4 1.14 -1.29 17.59
C LEU A 4 2.45 -0.52 17.82
N ASN A 5 3.56 -1.24 18.00
CA ASN A 5 4.89 -0.63 18.14
C ASN A 5 5.35 0.05 16.85
N MET A 6 4.79 -0.34 15.69
CA MET A 6 5.09 0.24 14.39
C MET A 6 4.24 1.47 14.03
N SER A 7 3.45 2.00 14.97
CA SER A 7 2.46 3.06 14.74
C SER A 7 2.81 4.37 15.45
N LEU A 8 2.10 5.46 15.12
CA LEU A 8 2.26 6.75 15.80
C LEU A 8 1.96 6.68 17.30
N TYR A 9 1.09 5.79 17.73
CA TYR A 9 0.82 5.56 19.15
C TYR A 9 2.11 5.27 19.94
N TYR A 10 3.03 4.47 19.38
CA TYR A 10 4.31 4.18 20.01
C TYR A 10 5.16 5.44 20.15
N VAL A 11 5.24 6.23 19.07
CA VAL A 11 6.00 7.48 19.01
C VAL A 11 5.53 8.48 20.08
N PHE A 12 4.21 8.65 20.23
CA PHE A 12 3.65 9.55 21.23
C PHE A 12 3.83 9.05 22.68
N THR A 13 3.83 7.74 22.89
CA THR A 13 4.00 7.15 24.24
C THR A 13 5.47 7.04 24.67
N HIS A 14 6.41 7.08 23.73
CA HIS A 14 7.85 6.93 23.97
C HIS A 14 8.63 8.19 23.58
N SER A 15 8.18 9.37 24.04
CA SER A 15 8.93 10.64 23.91
C SER A 15 9.39 10.99 22.48
N MET A 16 8.53 10.76 21.48
CA MET A 16 8.82 10.99 20.05
C MET A 16 9.95 10.12 19.48
N THR A 17 10.23 8.97 20.10
CA THR A 17 11.18 8.00 19.58
C THR A 17 10.48 6.94 18.72
N LEU A 18 11.13 6.58 17.62
CA LEU A 18 10.67 5.52 16.72
C LEU A 18 11.11 4.16 17.28
N TRP A 19 10.34 3.11 17.01
CA TRP A 19 10.67 1.77 17.50
C TRP A 19 11.99 1.26 16.88
N PRO A 20 13.08 1.11 17.65
CA PRO A 20 14.41 0.85 17.10
C PRO A 20 14.51 -0.46 16.30
N GLU A 21 13.81 -1.52 16.74
CA GLU A 21 13.92 -2.83 16.09
C GLU A 21 13.40 -2.86 14.64
N ALA A 22 12.44 -2.00 14.30
CA ALA A 22 11.82 -1.96 12.97
C ALA A 22 12.27 -0.77 12.11
N TYR A 23 12.72 0.32 12.73
CA TYR A 23 12.95 1.60 12.08
C TYR A 23 14.39 2.13 12.20
N ASN A 24 15.32 1.33 12.73
CA ASN A 24 16.72 1.68 12.73
C ASN A 24 17.28 1.77 11.30
N CYS A 25 17.97 2.87 11.01
CA CYS A 25 18.73 3.03 9.78
C CYS A 25 20.09 2.32 9.92
N PRO A 26 20.60 1.67 8.85
CA PRO A 26 21.90 1.02 8.88
C PRO A 26 23.02 2.05 9.11
N GLU A 27 24.06 1.65 9.87
CA GLU A 27 25.20 2.54 10.20
C GLU A 27 26.01 2.96 8.97
N ASP A 28 26.00 2.16 7.89
CA ASP A 28 26.60 2.49 6.59
C ASP A 28 25.57 3.11 5.62
N TYR A 29 24.53 3.78 6.13
CA TYR A 29 23.59 4.52 5.30
C TYR A 29 24.31 5.70 4.65
N LYS A 30 24.77 5.51 3.42
CA LYS A 30 25.17 6.63 2.57
C LYS A 30 23.93 7.43 2.20
N GLN A 31 23.99 8.72 2.52
CA GLN A 31 23.03 9.69 2.03
C GLN A 31 22.85 9.48 0.53
N SER A 32 21.61 9.32 0.10
CA SER A 32 21.32 9.15 -1.32
C SER A 32 21.48 10.51 -1.99
N ASP A 33 22.60 10.76 -2.67
CA ASP A 33 22.80 11.96 -3.53
C ASP A 33 21.79 12.03 -4.70
N LEU A 34 20.86 11.07 -4.76
CA LEU A 34 19.83 10.94 -5.76
C LEU A 34 18.76 12.01 -5.56
N THR A 35 18.85 13.07 -6.34
CA THR A 35 17.79 14.07 -6.49
C THR A 35 16.99 13.83 -7.77
N ARG A 36 15.69 14.09 -7.73
CA ARG A 36 14.80 13.98 -8.89
C ARG A 36 14.04 15.29 -9.11
N PRO A 37 14.74 16.40 -9.41
CA PRO A 37 14.14 17.75 -9.41
C PRO A 37 13.04 17.93 -10.46
N VAL A 38 13.16 17.31 -11.64
CA VAL A 38 12.13 17.39 -12.68
C VAL A 38 10.84 16.71 -12.21
N LEU A 39 10.94 15.49 -11.68
CA LEU A 39 9.79 14.74 -11.19
C LEU A 39 9.19 15.40 -9.94
N GLY A 40 10.03 15.91 -9.04
CA GLY A 40 9.61 16.68 -7.88
C GLY A 40 8.88 17.97 -8.25
N SER A 41 9.38 18.71 -9.25
CA SER A 41 8.70 19.91 -9.77
C SER A 41 7.33 19.58 -10.37
N TYR A 42 7.20 18.44 -11.06
CA TYR A 42 5.90 17.99 -11.57
C TYR A 42 4.91 17.73 -10.43
N PHE A 43 5.30 16.98 -9.39
CA PHE A 43 4.43 16.73 -8.23
C PHE A 43 4.08 18.01 -7.47
N LEU A 44 5.03 18.94 -7.36
CA LEU A 44 4.80 20.21 -6.67
C LEU A 44 3.83 21.11 -7.45
N VAL A 45 4.07 21.31 -8.75
CA VAL A 45 3.23 22.16 -9.61
C VAL A 45 1.83 21.58 -9.75
N SER A 46 1.70 20.28 -10.05
CA SER A 46 0.40 19.61 -10.12
C SER A 46 -0.35 19.68 -8.80
N GLY A 47 0.35 19.49 -7.67
CA GLY A 47 -0.22 19.63 -6.32
C GLY A 47 -0.79 21.02 -6.04
N VAL A 48 -0.04 22.08 -6.38
CA VAL A 48 -0.50 23.47 -6.23
C VAL A 48 -1.73 23.75 -7.11
N VAL A 49 -1.75 23.24 -8.34
CA VAL A 49 -2.90 23.37 -9.24
C VAL A 49 -4.12 22.66 -8.65
N PHE A 50 -3.97 21.40 -8.22
CA PHE A 50 -5.09 20.66 -7.62
C PHE A 50 -5.61 21.31 -6.35
N LEU A 51 -4.74 21.77 -5.45
CA LEU A 51 -5.14 22.50 -4.24
C LEU A 51 -5.93 23.78 -4.59
N THR A 52 -5.45 24.54 -5.57
CA THR A 52 -6.13 25.76 -6.05
C THR A 52 -7.53 25.45 -6.57
N LEU A 53 -7.70 24.34 -7.30
CA LEU A 53 -9.01 23.88 -7.79
C LEU A 53 -9.89 23.31 -6.67
N TYR A 54 -9.29 22.75 -5.63
CA TYR A 54 -10.02 22.14 -4.52
C TYR A 54 -10.66 23.19 -3.60
N VAL A 55 -10.01 24.35 -3.41
CA VAL A 55 -10.51 25.47 -2.58
C VAL A 55 -11.90 25.97 -2.99
N PRO A 56 -12.19 26.33 -4.26
CA PRO A 56 -13.53 26.77 -4.64
C PRO A 56 -14.58 25.67 -4.50
N CYS A 57 -14.23 24.40 -4.78
CA CYS A 57 -15.12 23.25 -4.57
C CYS A 57 -15.48 23.09 -3.08
N PHE A 58 -14.49 23.20 -2.19
CA PHE A 58 -14.68 23.15 -0.75
C PHE A 58 -15.59 24.28 -0.26
N ILE A 59 -15.35 25.51 -0.72
CA ILE A 59 -16.20 26.68 -0.38
C ILE A 59 -17.64 26.49 -0.90
N ALA A 60 -17.82 25.95 -2.10
CA ALA A 60 -19.14 25.68 -2.65
C ALA A 60 -19.91 24.63 -1.83
N ILE A 61 -19.24 23.54 -1.43
CA ILE A 61 -19.82 22.50 -0.55
C ILE A 61 -20.24 23.09 0.80
N LEU A 62 -19.40 23.94 1.41
CA LEU A 62 -19.74 24.62 2.67
C LEU A 62 -20.96 25.55 2.57
N LYS A 63 -21.16 26.18 1.41
CA LYS A 63 -22.31 27.08 1.15
C LYS A 63 -23.60 26.32 0.86
N LEU A 64 -23.52 25.09 0.35
CA LEU A 64 -24.67 24.23 0.13
C LEU A 64 -25.14 23.69 1.49
N LYS A 65 -26.39 23.95 1.87
CA LYS A 65 -26.94 23.52 3.17
C LYS A 65 -26.77 22.00 3.33
N CYS A 66 -25.98 21.56 4.33
CA CYS A 66 -25.65 20.17 4.70
C CYS A 66 -26.87 19.33 5.19
N ARG A 67 -28.01 19.43 4.53
CA ARG A 67 -29.23 18.69 4.91
C ARG A 67 -29.35 17.33 4.23
N THR A 68 -28.59 17.08 3.17
CA THR A 68 -28.54 15.77 2.52
C THR A 68 -27.28 15.00 2.94
N PRO A 69 -27.37 13.66 3.07
CA PRO A 69 -26.25 12.82 3.45
C PRO A 69 -25.09 12.90 2.43
N ALA A 70 -25.38 13.03 1.13
CA ALA A 70 -24.38 13.28 0.09
C ALA A 70 -23.45 14.47 0.41
N PHE A 71 -23.99 15.63 0.81
CA PHE A 71 -23.15 16.81 1.10
C PHE A 71 -22.26 16.60 2.33
N GLY A 72 -22.74 15.88 3.35
CA GLY A 72 -21.92 15.54 4.51
C GLY A 72 -20.73 14.64 4.15
N LEU A 73 -20.95 13.64 3.29
CA LEU A 73 -19.89 12.76 2.80
C LEU A 73 -18.92 13.47 1.86
N MET A 74 -19.42 14.30 0.95
CA MET A 74 -18.57 15.11 0.05
C MET A 74 -17.69 16.08 0.84
N LEU A 75 -18.21 16.71 1.90
CA LEU A 75 -17.41 17.57 2.77
C LEU A 75 -16.31 16.76 3.50
N LEU A 76 -16.64 15.60 4.05
CA LEU A 76 -15.66 14.77 4.74
C LEU A 76 -14.58 14.24 3.79
N LEU A 77 -14.97 13.75 2.61
CA LEU A 77 -14.05 13.32 1.56
C LEU A 77 -13.11 14.45 1.14
N SER A 78 -13.67 15.67 1.01
CA SER A 78 -12.88 16.84 0.63
C SER A 78 -11.76 17.19 1.63
N ILE A 79 -12.00 16.96 2.92
CA ILE A 79 -10.97 17.16 3.96
C ILE A 79 -9.87 16.10 3.84
N PHE A 80 -10.23 14.83 3.61
CA PHE A 80 -9.26 13.75 3.45
C PHE A 80 -8.41 13.92 2.18
N ASP A 81 -9.01 14.31 1.06
CA ASP A 81 -8.28 14.57 -0.19
C ASP A 81 -7.30 15.73 -0.05
N LEU A 82 -7.68 16.82 0.64
CA LEU A 82 -6.77 17.94 0.91
C LEU A 82 -5.55 17.48 1.74
N LEU A 83 -5.78 16.70 2.79
CA LEU A 83 -4.69 16.13 3.60
C LEU A 83 -3.79 15.20 2.77
N ALA A 84 -4.39 14.33 1.96
CA ALA A 84 -3.67 13.42 1.09
C ALA A 84 -2.86 14.15 0.01
N LEU A 85 -3.39 15.23 -0.58
CA LEU A 85 -2.69 16.06 -1.58
C LEU A 85 -1.46 16.78 -0.98
N CYS A 86 -1.57 17.25 0.27
CA CYS A 86 -0.43 17.83 0.97
C CYS A 86 0.72 16.82 1.12
N VAL A 87 0.42 15.54 1.35
CA VAL A 87 1.43 14.50 1.49
C VAL A 87 1.91 13.98 0.13
N ASN A 88 0.99 13.51 -0.71
CA ASN A 88 1.32 12.80 -1.94
C ASN A 88 1.85 13.73 -3.05
N SER A 89 1.51 15.02 -3.02
CA SER A 89 1.93 15.98 -4.05
C SER A 89 2.93 16.99 -3.53
N LEU A 90 2.57 17.77 -2.49
CA LEU A 90 3.46 18.83 -1.99
C LEU A 90 4.70 18.24 -1.29
N ALA A 91 4.52 17.40 -0.28
CA ALA A 91 5.65 16.81 0.44
C ALA A 91 6.50 15.92 -0.48
N THR A 92 5.87 15.04 -1.27
CA THR A 92 6.58 14.25 -2.31
C THR A 92 7.36 15.13 -3.29
N GLY A 93 6.79 16.26 -3.74
CA GLY A 93 7.45 17.19 -4.65
C GLY A 93 8.70 17.82 -4.02
N VAL A 94 8.56 18.33 -2.80
CA VAL A 94 9.67 18.93 -2.03
C VAL A 94 10.77 17.90 -1.75
N PHE A 95 10.41 16.70 -1.29
CA PHE A 95 11.38 15.65 -0.97
C PHE A 95 12.15 15.18 -2.20
N ASN A 96 11.51 15.07 -3.37
CA ASN A 96 12.21 14.74 -4.61
C ASN A 96 13.16 15.84 -5.11
N ILE A 97 12.86 17.11 -4.85
CA ILE A 97 13.74 18.24 -5.21
C ILE A 97 14.98 18.25 -4.32
N ILE A 98 14.80 18.07 -3.01
CA ILE A 98 15.88 18.16 -2.02
C ILE A 98 16.68 16.84 -1.93
N GLY A 99 16.08 15.70 -2.31
CA GLY A 99 16.72 14.38 -2.23
C GLY A 99 16.46 13.63 -0.91
N ILE A 100 15.55 14.13 -0.07
CA ILE A 100 15.36 13.61 1.29
C ILE A 100 14.62 12.27 1.27
N SER A 101 15.17 11.29 1.99
CA SER A 101 14.54 10.00 2.25
C SER A 101 14.34 9.78 3.76
N TYR A 102 13.62 8.71 4.11
CA TYR A 102 13.28 8.39 5.51
C TYR A 102 14.44 8.57 6.51
N CYS A 103 15.62 8.03 6.23
CA CYS A 103 16.74 8.04 7.18
C CYS A 103 17.37 9.42 7.46
N GLU A 104 17.14 10.42 6.61
CA GLU A 104 17.62 11.78 6.88
C GLU A 104 16.74 12.55 7.87
N SER A 105 15.43 12.27 7.86
CA SER A 105 14.44 12.94 8.72
C SER A 105 13.34 11.95 9.13
N PRO A 106 13.68 10.93 9.94
CA PRO A 106 12.83 9.76 10.12
C PRO A 106 11.53 10.10 10.85
N LEU A 107 11.58 10.89 11.92
CA LEU A 107 10.38 11.28 12.66
C LEU A 107 9.41 12.12 11.80
N PHE A 108 9.94 13.08 11.03
CA PHE A 108 9.14 13.97 10.20
C PHE A 108 8.44 13.21 9.07
N ILE A 109 9.19 12.39 8.33
CA ILE A 109 8.63 11.56 7.24
C ILE A 109 7.64 10.55 7.80
N PHE A 110 7.88 9.99 8.99
CA PHE A 110 6.97 9.07 9.65
C PHE A 110 5.62 9.72 9.98
N ILE A 111 5.63 10.91 10.59
CA ILE A 111 4.40 11.64 10.95
C ILE A 111 3.61 12.03 9.69
N ILE A 112 4.29 12.59 8.68
CA ILE A 112 3.65 12.96 7.41
C ILE A 112 3.06 11.73 6.71
N GLY A 113 3.81 10.63 6.70
CA GLY A 113 3.37 9.36 6.17
C GLY A 113 2.15 8.78 6.88
N ALA A 114 2.06 8.93 8.20
CA ALA A 114 0.88 8.51 8.97
C ALA A 114 -0.36 9.35 8.63
N ILE A 115 -0.20 10.67 8.49
CA ILE A 115 -1.28 11.59 8.07
C ILE A 115 -1.75 11.22 6.66
N GLY A 116 -0.82 11.01 5.73
CA GLY A 116 -1.12 10.62 4.35
C GLY A 116 -1.83 9.27 4.26
N GLY A 117 -1.28 8.25 4.93
CA GLY A 117 -1.88 6.91 4.95
C GLY A 117 -3.27 6.88 5.60
N GLY A 118 -3.43 7.56 6.74
CA GLY A 118 -4.72 7.58 7.44
C GLY A 118 -5.78 8.42 6.74
N SER A 119 -5.40 9.54 6.10
CA SER A 119 -6.33 10.32 5.26
C SER A 119 -6.75 9.54 4.01
N TRP A 120 -5.83 8.80 3.39
CA TRP A 120 -6.14 7.91 2.26
C TRP A 120 -7.14 6.81 2.65
N MET A 121 -6.92 6.09 3.76
CA MET A 121 -7.86 5.07 4.23
C MET A 121 -9.23 5.66 4.61
N GLY A 122 -9.26 6.81 5.30
CA GLY A 122 -10.50 7.53 5.60
C GLY A 122 -11.26 7.96 4.33
N GLY A 123 -10.54 8.49 3.34
CA GLY A 123 -11.08 8.90 2.04
C GLY A 123 -11.65 7.72 1.22
N CYS A 124 -10.99 6.56 1.25
CA CYS A 124 -11.51 5.33 0.62
C CYS A 124 -12.86 4.90 1.22
N LEU A 125 -12.99 4.96 2.55
CA LEU A 125 -14.27 4.64 3.21
C LEU A 125 -15.35 5.69 2.89
N ALA A 126 -15.00 6.97 2.89
CA ALA A 126 -15.93 8.05 2.57
C ALA A 126 -16.44 7.98 1.12
N SER A 127 -15.55 7.68 0.17
CA SER A 127 -15.91 7.50 -1.25
C SER A 127 -16.77 6.25 -1.49
N ALA A 128 -16.47 5.13 -0.81
CA ALA A 128 -17.33 3.95 -0.85
C ALA A 128 -18.74 4.25 -0.32
N LEU A 129 -18.85 4.97 0.80
CA LEU A 129 -20.14 5.38 1.35
C LEU A 129 -20.90 6.34 0.43
N LEU A 130 -20.21 7.23 -0.29
CA LEU A 130 -20.82 8.09 -1.29
C LEU A 130 -21.40 7.28 -2.46
N ALA A 131 -20.70 6.25 -2.93
CA ALA A 131 -21.22 5.35 -3.96
C ALA A 131 -22.45 4.57 -3.50
N ILE A 132 -22.42 4.08 -2.25
CA ILE A 132 -23.57 3.38 -1.62
C ILE A 132 -24.76 4.34 -1.46
N GLU A 133 -24.52 5.61 -1.14
CA GLU A 133 -25.56 6.64 -1.04
C GLU A 133 -26.27 6.86 -2.39
N ARG A 134 -25.51 6.93 -3.49
CA ARG A 134 -26.08 7.01 -4.84
C ARG A 134 -26.90 5.78 -5.22
N CYS A 135 -26.46 4.59 -4.84
CA CYS A 135 -27.25 3.37 -5.03
C CYS A 135 -28.56 3.40 -4.22
N ALA A 136 -28.54 3.94 -3.00
CA ALA A 136 -29.72 4.09 -2.16
C ALA A 136 -30.69 5.18 -2.67
N GLU A 137 -30.17 6.22 -3.31
CA GLU A 137 -30.98 7.27 -3.96
C GLU A 137 -31.76 6.72 -5.17
N VAL A 138 -31.13 5.86 -5.97
CA VAL A 138 -31.75 5.24 -7.15
C VAL A 138 -32.74 4.12 -6.79
N ASN A 139 -32.41 3.32 -5.77
CA ASN A 139 -33.25 2.19 -5.34
C ASN A 139 -33.74 2.36 -3.90
N PRO A 140 -35.02 2.75 -3.67
CA PRO A 140 -35.55 2.95 -2.32
C PRO A 140 -35.65 1.66 -1.49
N ARG A 141 -35.51 0.47 -2.09
CA ARG A 141 -35.45 -0.83 -1.39
C ARG A 141 -34.03 -1.33 -1.17
N PHE A 142 -33.02 -0.49 -1.41
CA PHE A 142 -31.63 -0.87 -1.21
C PHE A 142 -31.34 -1.22 0.25
N PHE A 143 -30.75 -2.39 0.49
CA PHE A 143 -30.54 -2.95 1.83
C PHE A 143 -29.76 -2.01 2.76
N LEU A 144 -28.80 -1.25 2.24
CA LEU A 144 -27.97 -0.33 3.02
C LEU A 144 -28.55 1.11 3.10
N GLY A 145 -29.76 1.35 2.58
CA GLY A 145 -30.38 2.68 2.60
C GLY A 145 -30.58 3.27 4.01
N PHE A 146 -30.71 2.41 5.04
CA PHE A 146 -30.89 2.83 6.43
C PHE A 146 -29.71 3.65 7.00
N LEU A 147 -28.49 3.47 6.46
CA LEU A 147 -27.28 4.19 6.90
C LEU A 147 -27.39 5.71 6.66
N PHE A 148 -28.17 6.11 5.65
CA PHE A 148 -28.31 7.52 5.24
C PHE A 148 -29.54 8.20 5.85
N CYS A 149 -30.26 7.53 6.76
CA CYS A 149 -31.36 8.12 7.51
C CYS A 149 -30.86 9.25 8.42
N LYS A 150 -31.62 10.34 8.56
CA LYS A 150 -31.25 11.54 9.36
C LYS A 150 -30.76 11.23 10.79
N LYS A 151 -31.27 10.18 11.43
CA LYS A 151 -30.88 9.77 12.80
C LYS A 151 -29.58 8.95 12.83
N VAL A 152 -29.32 8.14 11.81
CA VAL A 152 -28.18 7.21 11.74
C VAL A 152 -26.99 7.87 11.05
N PHE A 153 -27.23 8.73 10.06
CA PHE A 153 -26.19 9.36 9.25
C PHE A 153 -25.11 10.11 10.07
N PRO A 154 -25.43 10.89 11.12
CA PRO A 154 -24.40 11.51 11.96
C PRO A 154 -23.47 10.47 12.62
N LEU A 155 -24.00 9.32 13.03
CA LEU A 155 -23.21 8.21 13.58
C LEU A 155 -22.26 7.65 12.52
N VAL A 156 -22.72 7.49 11.27
CA VAL A 156 -21.88 7.02 10.16
C VAL A 156 -20.70 7.98 9.94
N ILE A 157 -20.96 9.30 9.90
CA ILE A 157 -19.89 10.30 9.76
C ILE A 157 -18.88 10.22 10.91
N ILE A 158 -19.35 10.10 12.16
CA ILE A 158 -18.48 9.93 13.32
C ILE A 158 -17.62 8.67 13.17
N LEU A 159 -18.20 7.55 12.74
CA LEU A 159 -17.46 6.29 12.53
C LEU A 159 -16.39 6.42 11.45
N VAL A 160 -16.65 7.13 10.35
CA VAL A 160 -15.64 7.38 9.31
C VAL A 160 -14.50 8.23 9.84
N ILE A 161 -14.81 9.28 10.61
CA ILE A 161 -13.79 10.14 11.25
C ILE A 161 -12.97 9.31 12.26
N CYS A 162 -13.62 8.53 13.12
CA CYS A 162 -12.94 7.65 14.07
C CYS A 162 -12.06 6.63 13.35
N TYR A 163 -12.52 6.05 12.24
CA TYR A 163 -11.71 5.15 11.43
C TYR A 163 -10.49 5.85 10.82
N GLY A 164 -10.64 7.07 10.30
CA GLY A 164 -9.53 7.87 9.79
C GLY A 164 -8.49 8.19 10.88
N ILE A 165 -8.93 8.67 12.05
CA ILE A 165 -8.05 8.97 13.19
C ILE A 165 -7.37 7.70 13.71
N TYR A 166 -8.11 6.61 13.84
CA TYR A 166 -7.57 5.32 14.24
C TYR A 166 -6.49 4.86 13.25
N SER A 167 -6.77 5.00 11.95
CA SER A 167 -5.83 4.66 10.88
C SER A 167 -4.56 5.53 10.93
N MET A 168 -4.69 6.82 11.21
CA MET A 168 -3.53 7.70 11.41
C MET A 168 -2.68 7.29 12.62
N GLY A 169 -3.31 6.92 13.74
CA GLY A 169 -2.62 6.69 15.01
C GLY A 169 -2.04 5.30 15.20
N PHE A 170 -2.78 4.26 14.76
CA PHE A 170 -2.53 2.87 15.15
C PHE A 170 -2.11 1.96 14.00
N VAL A 171 -2.18 2.44 12.75
CA VAL A 171 -1.70 1.67 11.59
C VAL A 171 -0.26 2.05 11.29
N LYS A 172 0.48 1.10 10.71
CA LYS A 172 1.84 1.31 10.22
C LYS A 172 1.82 2.41 9.15
N PRO A 173 2.59 3.50 9.31
CA PRO A 173 2.59 4.57 8.33
C PRO A 173 3.35 4.18 7.07
N VAL A 174 3.11 4.94 6.01
CA VAL A 174 3.90 4.86 4.78
C VAL A 174 5.16 5.72 4.92
N LEU A 175 6.29 5.26 4.41
CA LEU A 175 7.59 5.93 4.45
C LEU A 175 8.01 6.32 3.04
N PHE A 176 8.54 7.52 2.90
CA PHE A 176 8.98 8.04 1.60
C PHE A 176 10.40 7.58 1.25
N THR A 177 10.59 7.22 -0.02
CA THR A 177 11.91 6.99 -0.63
C THR A 177 12.05 7.74 -1.95
N VAL A 178 13.17 8.45 -2.09
CA VAL A 178 13.49 9.19 -3.32
C VAL A 178 13.87 8.29 -4.49
N GLU A 179 14.31 7.05 -4.22
CA GLU A 179 14.70 6.08 -5.26
C GLU A 179 13.54 5.82 -6.23
N TYR A 180 12.33 5.69 -5.68
CA TYR A 180 11.09 5.42 -6.41
C TYR A 180 10.11 6.61 -6.40
N SER A 181 10.46 7.72 -5.74
CA SER A 181 9.58 8.88 -5.56
C SER A 181 8.20 8.55 -5.00
N CYS A 182 8.12 7.57 -4.09
CA CYS A 182 6.86 6.98 -3.63
C CYS A 182 6.88 6.66 -2.12
N TRP A 183 5.70 6.43 -1.57
CA TRP A 183 5.44 6.14 -0.16
C TRP A 183 5.11 4.64 0.03
N PHE A 184 5.87 3.94 0.87
CA PHE A 184 5.73 2.49 1.09
C PHE A 184 5.53 2.15 2.55
N PHE A 185 4.70 1.14 2.85
CA PHE A 185 4.57 0.65 4.21
C PHE A 185 5.89 0.05 4.73
N ASP A 186 6.67 -0.62 3.88
CA ASP A 186 7.95 -1.21 4.26
C ASP A 186 9.07 -0.76 3.29
N PRO A 187 10.13 -0.08 3.78
CA PRO A 187 11.24 0.35 2.95
C PRO A 187 12.14 -0.82 2.51
N GLN A 188 12.00 -2.01 3.11
CA GLN A 188 12.80 -3.20 2.77
C GLN A 188 12.11 -4.12 1.75
N ILE A 189 10.89 -3.79 1.29
CA ILE A 189 10.12 -4.67 0.42
C ILE A 189 10.29 -4.34 -1.06
N GLY A 190 10.77 -5.37 -1.76
CA GLY A 190 11.12 -5.41 -3.17
C GLY A 190 9.98 -5.12 -4.14
N LYS A 191 10.40 -4.68 -5.32
CA LYS A 191 9.69 -4.38 -6.59
C LYS A 191 8.46 -5.26 -6.88
N ASP A 192 8.46 -6.49 -6.37
CA ASP A 192 7.45 -7.51 -6.59
C ASP A 192 6.08 -7.22 -5.94
N ILE A 193 6.02 -6.67 -4.73
CA ILE A 193 4.75 -6.41 -4.02
C ILE A 193 4.04 -5.17 -4.60
N VAL A 194 4.81 -4.17 -5.02
CA VAL A 194 4.27 -2.97 -5.68
C VAL A 194 3.70 -3.34 -7.04
N LEU A 195 4.39 -4.19 -7.80
CA LEU A 195 3.88 -4.69 -9.09
C LEU A 195 2.60 -5.53 -8.90
N GLN A 196 2.52 -6.35 -7.84
CA GLN A 196 1.28 -7.07 -7.48
C GLN A 196 0.10 -6.12 -7.23
N ALA A 197 0.29 -5.10 -6.40
CA ALA A 197 -0.74 -4.12 -6.08
C ALA A 197 -1.16 -3.30 -7.31
N LEU A 198 -0.21 -2.88 -8.15
CA LEU A 198 -0.48 -2.14 -9.38
C LEU A 198 -1.30 -2.97 -10.38
N ILE A 199 -0.93 -4.24 -10.59
CA ILE A 199 -1.67 -5.14 -11.48
C ILE A 199 -3.10 -5.32 -10.99
N LEU A 200 -3.29 -5.56 -9.69
CA LEU A 200 -4.61 -5.69 -9.08
C LEU A 200 -5.46 -4.44 -9.28
N CYS A 201 -4.92 -3.27 -8.91
CA CYS A 201 -5.63 -2.00 -8.99
C CYS A 201 -6.02 -1.64 -10.43
N MET A 202 -5.17 -1.94 -11.42
CA MET A 202 -5.48 -1.73 -12.84
C MET A 202 -6.68 -2.56 -13.29
N PHE A 203 -6.72 -3.86 -12.96
CA PHE A 203 -7.85 -4.71 -13.32
C PHE A 203 -9.15 -4.28 -12.62
N HIS A 204 -9.09 -3.89 -11.35
CA HIS A 204 -10.26 -3.37 -10.64
C HIS A 204 -10.75 -2.02 -11.19
N ALA A 205 -9.85 -1.13 -11.60
CA ALA A 205 -10.22 0.16 -12.20
C ALA A 205 -10.92 -0.02 -13.57
N VAL A 206 -10.41 -0.94 -14.40
CA VAL A 206 -11.02 -1.26 -15.69
C VAL A 206 -12.38 -1.93 -15.51
N ASP A 207 -12.48 -2.87 -14.58
CA ASP A 207 -13.75 -3.53 -14.25
C ASP A 207 -14.81 -2.53 -13.77
N ALA A 208 -14.44 -1.66 -12.82
CA ALA A 208 -15.32 -0.60 -12.33
C ALA A 208 -15.79 0.34 -13.46
N ALA A 209 -14.88 0.75 -14.36
CA ALA A 209 -15.23 1.63 -15.48
C ALA A 209 -16.20 0.98 -16.47
N LEU A 210 -16.01 -0.31 -16.78
CA LEU A 210 -16.89 -1.04 -17.68
C LEU A 210 -18.29 -1.24 -17.07
N TYR A 211 -18.38 -1.58 -15.79
CA TYR A 211 -19.66 -1.72 -15.09
C TYR A 211 -20.40 -0.39 -14.94
N GLU A 212 -19.67 0.71 -14.71
CA GLU A 212 -20.28 2.04 -14.66
C GLU A 212 -20.80 2.44 -16.04
N TYR A 213 -20.07 2.16 -17.13
CA TYR A 213 -20.56 2.35 -18.50
C TYR A 213 -21.86 1.58 -18.76
N MET A 214 -21.94 0.31 -18.32
CA MET A 214 -23.12 -0.52 -18.50
C MET A 214 -24.39 0.02 -17.84
N LYS A 215 -24.24 0.79 -16.75
CA LYS A 215 -25.38 1.40 -16.07
C LYS A 215 -26.03 2.51 -16.90
N PHE A 216 -25.25 3.27 -17.65
CA PHE A 216 -25.73 4.49 -18.31
C PHE A 216 -25.99 4.32 -19.80
N PHE A 217 -25.37 3.34 -20.45
CA PHE A 217 -25.45 3.14 -21.90
C PHE A 217 -25.90 1.73 -22.27
N TYR A 218 -26.64 1.62 -23.37
CA TYR A 218 -27.05 0.33 -23.93
C TYR A 218 -25.80 -0.49 -24.28
N SER A 219 -25.65 -1.63 -23.62
CA SER A 219 -24.40 -2.40 -23.68
C SER A 219 -24.52 -3.55 -24.65
N SER A 220 -23.55 -3.66 -25.56
CA SER A 220 -23.49 -4.77 -26.50
C SER A 220 -23.13 -6.08 -25.77
N PRO A 221 -23.56 -7.25 -26.29
CA PRO A 221 -23.21 -8.54 -25.69
C PRO A 221 -21.71 -8.78 -25.53
N ILE A 222 -20.90 -8.23 -26.44
CA ILE A 222 -19.43 -8.29 -26.39
C ILE A 222 -18.91 -7.51 -25.17
N LEU A 223 -19.46 -6.33 -24.91
CA LEU A 223 -19.06 -5.48 -23.79
C LEU A 223 -19.43 -6.13 -22.44
N ILE A 224 -20.58 -6.80 -22.37
CA ILE A 224 -21.01 -7.63 -21.23
C ILE A 224 -20.03 -8.78 -20.97
N LEU A 225 -19.65 -9.49 -22.03
CA LEU A 225 -18.70 -10.59 -21.93
C LEU A 225 -17.31 -10.11 -21.49
N MET A 226 -16.85 -8.95 -21.99
CA MET A 226 -15.58 -8.34 -21.60
C MET A 226 -15.54 -8.00 -20.11
N SER A 227 -16.61 -7.45 -19.52
CA SER A 227 -16.63 -7.18 -18.07
C SER A 227 -16.60 -8.43 -17.23
N GLN A 228 -17.30 -9.49 -17.64
CA GLN A 228 -17.23 -10.78 -16.93
C GLN A 228 -15.81 -11.35 -16.92
N PHE A 229 -15.08 -11.20 -18.03
CA PHE A 229 -13.66 -11.57 -18.08
C PHE A 229 -12.80 -10.67 -17.20
N MET A 230 -13.00 -9.35 -17.21
CA MET A 230 -12.22 -8.43 -16.37
C MET A 230 -12.47 -8.67 -14.87
N TRP A 231 -13.70 -8.97 -14.47
CA TRP A 231 -14.05 -9.35 -13.10
C TRP A 231 -13.38 -10.67 -12.67
N GLN A 232 -13.36 -11.68 -13.56
CA GLN A 232 -12.64 -12.92 -13.30
C GLN A 232 -11.12 -12.68 -13.17
N TRP A 233 -10.57 -11.79 -14.01
CA TRP A 233 -9.15 -11.44 -13.97
C TRP A 233 -8.77 -10.60 -12.76
N SER A 234 -9.64 -9.71 -12.27
CA SER A 234 -9.37 -8.93 -11.06
C SER A 234 -9.21 -9.82 -9.83
N SER A 235 -9.92 -10.95 -9.79
CA SER A 235 -9.74 -11.95 -8.72
C SER A 235 -8.60 -12.95 -9.01
N GLY A 236 -8.44 -13.39 -10.27
CA GLY A 236 -7.46 -14.41 -10.64
C GLY A 236 -6.01 -13.91 -10.75
N CYS A 237 -5.80 -12.63 -11.05
CA CYS A 237 -4.47 -12.05 -11.25
C CYS A 237 -3.61 -12.13 -9.98
N MET A 238 -4.23 -12.09 -8.80
CA MET A 238 -3.51 -12.20 -7.51
C MET A 238 -2.85 -13.56 -7.32
N CYS A 239 -3.52 -14.65 -7.72
CA CYS A 239 -2.94 -15.99 -7.67
C CYS A 239 -1.68 -16.08 -8.55
N ILE A 240 -1.77 -15.57 -9.78
CA ILE A 240 -0.64 -15.55 -10.72
C ILE A 240 0.49 -14.68 -10.16
N ALA A 241 0.17 -13.47 -9.72
CA ALA A 241 1.15 -12.51 -9.22
C ALA A 241 1.83 -13.00 -7.93
N TYR A 242 1.14 -13.73 -7.05
CA TYR A 242 1.75 -14.41 -5.91
C TYR A 242 2.68 -15.55 -6.33
N LEU A 243 2.28 -16.37 -7.30
CA LEU A 243 3.12 -17.47 -7.78
C LEU A 243 4.33 -16.99 -8.58
N THR A 244 4.27 -15.84 -9.25
CA THR A 244 5.37 -15.32 -10.07
C THR A 244 6.28 -14.35 -9.32
N LEU A 245 5.71 -13.46 -8.52
CA LEU A 245 6.42 -12.33 -7.90
C LEU A 245 6.68 -12.56 -6.39
N ASN A 246 5.88 -13.36 -5.68
CA ASN A 246 6.15 -13.65 -4.27
C ASN A 246 7.05 -14.89 -4.13
N ARG A 247 8.36 -14.66 -3.98
CA ARG A 247 9.36 -15.74 -3.86
C ARG A 247 9.04 -16.72 -2.74
N THR A 248 8.53 -16.25 -1.60
CA THR A 248 8.18 -17.10 -0.45
C THR A 248 7.02 -18.03 -0.76
N ILE A 249 5.91 -17.48 -1.29
CA ILE A 249 4.73 -18.27 -1.66
C ILE A 249 5.08 -19.26 -2.78
N ARG A 250 5.79 -18.81 -3.82
CA ARG A 250 6.26 -19.68 -4.90
C ARG A 250 7.07 -20.87 -4.38
N THR A 251 8.02 -20.59 -3.47
CA THR A 251 8.88 -21.62 -2.86
C THR A 251 8.05 -22.62 -2.05
N SER A 252 7.08 -22.15 -1.26
CA SER A 252 6.18 -23.01 -0.48
C SER A 252 5.29 -23.88 -1.37
N VAL A 253 4.72 -23.31 -2.44
CA VAL A 253 3.87 -24.06 -3.38
C VAL A 253 4.68 -25.12 -4.13
N ILE A 254 5.90 -24.80 -4.58
CA ILE A 254 6.80 -25.77 -5.21
C ILE A 254 7.11 -26.94 -4.27
N LYS A 255 7.31 -26.68 -2.97
CA LYS A 255 7.51 -27.75 -1.97
C LYS A 255 6.28 -28.65 -1.78
N MET A 256 5.08 -28.08 -1.85
CA MET A 256 3.83 -28.83 -1.71
C MET A 256 3.53 -29.67 -2.96
N CYS A 257 3.75 -29.11 -4.15
CA CYS A 257 3.35 -29.75 -5.41
C CYS A 257 4.41 -30.70 -5.98
N LEU A 258 5.70 -30.50 -5.71
CA LEU A 258 6.78 -31.28 -6.33
C LEU A 258 7.59 -32.09 -5.30
N PRO A 259 7.77 -33.41 -5.50
CA PRO A 259 8.65 -34.24 -4.69
C PRO A 259 10.12 -33.79 -4.77
N LYS A 260 10.89 -33.99 -3.69
CA LYS A 260 12.32 -33.60 -3.60
C LYS A 260 13.16 -34.07 -4.79
N LYS A 261 12.93 -35.28 -5.30
CA LYS A 261 13.66 -35.85 -6.45
C LYS A 261 13.50 -35.03 -7.74
N ILE A 262 12.30 -34.50 -7.99
CA ILE A 262 11.99 -33.71 -9.20
C ILE A 262 12.54 -32.29 -9.05
N ARG A 263 12.43 -31.70 -7.85
CA ARG A 263 12.97 -30.37 -7.55
C ARG A 263 14.48 -30.30 -7.75
N MET A 264 15.21 -31.33 -7.32
CA MET A 264 16.66 -31.44 -7.54
C MET A 264 17.02 -31.61 -9.02
N LYS A 265 16.25 -32.41 -9.77
CA LYS A 265 16.50 -32.64 -11.21
C LYS A 265 16.34 -31.38 -12.07
N PHE A 266 15.42 -30.49 -11.70
CA PHE A 266 15.16 -29.24 -12.42
C PHE A 266 15.85 -28.01 -11.79
N GLY A 267 16.69 -28.19 -10.76
CA GLY A 267 17.39 -27.08 -10.11
C GLY A 267 16.46 -26.07 -9.41
N LEU A 268 15.26 -26.50 -9.01
CA LEU A 268 14.26 -25.68 -8.31
C LEU A 268 14.55 -25.69 -6.80
N TYR A 269 15.76 -25.25 -6.43
CA TYR A 269 16.24 -25.23 -5.04
C TYR A 269 15.40 -24.28 -4.21
N ALA A 270 14.82 -24.80 -3.13
CA ALA A 270 13.77 -24.12 -2.38
C ALA A 270 14.14 -24.11 -0.89
N GLY A 271 15.32 -23.63 -0.52
CA GLY A 271 15.65 -23.42 0.90
C GLY A 271 17.14 -23.36 1.19
N PHE A 272 17.47 -22.67 2.29
CA PHE A 272 18.83 -22.57 2.83
C PHE A 272 19.40 -23.95 3.21
N GLU A 273 18.58 -24.84 3.76
CA GLU A 273 18.97 -26.21 4.13
C GLU A 273 19.37 -27.08 2.94
N GLU A 274 18.67 -26.96 1.80
CA GLU A 274 18.98 -27.75 0.59
C GLU A 274 20.26 -27.26 -0.09
N HIS A 275 20.55 -25.95 -0.02
CA HIS A 275 21.85 -25.42 -0.40
C HIS A 275 22.97 -25.94 0.51
N LEU A 276 22.72 -26.02 1.83
CA LEU A 276 23.70 -26.52 2.81
C LEU A 276 23.98 -28.02 2.66
N GLU A 277 22.95 -28.83 2.38
CA GLU A 277 23.09 -30.26 2.04
C GLU A 277 23.89 -30.46 0.75
N GLN A 278 23.73 -29.58 -0.24
CA GLN A 278 24.53 -29.61 -1.46
C GLN A 278 25.98 -29.17 -1.22
N THR A 279 26.23 -28.15 -0.40
CA THR A 279 27.60 -27.78 -0.02
C THR A 279 28.28 -28.88 0.79
N LYS A 280 27.55 -29.62 1.63
CA LYS A 280 28.06 -30.81 2.34
C LYS A 280 28.33 -31.98 1.41
N SER A 281 27.46 -32.25 0.44
CA SER A 281 27.64 -33.35 -0.52
C SER A 281 28.65 -33.03 -1.63
N ALA A 282 28.81 -31.76 -2.01
CA ALA A 282 29.91 -31.27 -2.85
C ALA A 282 31.23 -31.16 -2.08
N GLY A 283 31.18 -30.99 -0.76
CA GLY A 283 32.34 -30.96 0.14
C GLY A 283 33.07 -32.30 0.29
N ALA A 284 32.52 -33.41 -0.23
CA ALA A 284 33.24 -34.68 -0.36
C ALA A 284 34.07 -34.78 -1.66
N ALA A 285 33.95 -33.80 -2.57
CA ALA A 285 34.56 -33.84 -3.90
C ALA A 285 35.44 -32.62 -4.22
N HIS A 286 36.00 -31.95 -3.21
CA HIS A 286 37.05 -30.95 -3.40
C HIS A 286 38.25 -31.20 -2.48
N LEU A 287 39.16 -32.06 -2.95
CA LEU A 287 40.58 -31.94 -2.61
C LEU A 287 41.09 -30.65 -3.28
N ASN A 288 41.27 -29.59 -2.51
CA ASN A 288 42.06 -28.45 -2.97
C ASN A 288 43.54 -28.83 -2.97
N ALA A 289 44.25 -28.43 -4.04
CA ALA A 289 45.66 -28.71 -4.32
C ALA A 289 46.67 -28.05 -3.35
N VAL A 290 46.24 -27.65 -2.15
CA VAL A 290 47.11 -27.25 -1.04
C VAL A 290 46.47 -27.79 0.23
N GLY A 291 47.00 -28.90 0.73
CA GLY A 291 46.47 -29.64 1.87
C GLY A 291 46.56 -28.86 3.18
N MET A 292 45.53 -28.07 3.47
CA MET A 292 45.27 -27.56 4.81
C MET A 292 43.81 -27.83 5.19
N ALA A 293 43.65 -28.69 6.19
CA ALA A 293 42.37 -28.94 6.84
C ALA A 293 41.99 -27.72 7.69
N ILE A 294 40.91 -27.02 7.33
CA ILE A 294 40.29 -26.02 8.21
C ILE A 294 39.24 -26.76 9.05
N LYS A 295 39.55 -26.94 10.32
CA LYS A 295 38.67 -27.55 11.33
C LYS A 295 37.64 -26.51 11.79
N PHE A 296 36.36 -26.73 11.50
CA PHE A 296 35.23 -26.03 12.13
C PHE A 296 34.39 -27.03 12.93
N ASP A 297 34.96 -27.53 14.02
CA ASP A 297 34.18 -28.12 15.10
C ASP A 297 33.91 -27.03 16.13
N ASN A 298 32.64 -26.67 16.32
CA ASN A 298 32.01 -26.45 17.63
C ASN A 298 30.73 -25.60 17.48
N PHE A 299 29.59 -26.26 17.29
CA PHE A 299 28.33 -25.81 17.91
C PHE A 299 27.55 -27.05 18.33
N VAL A 300 27.70 -27.38 19.62
CA VAL A 300 26.79 -28.25 20.37
C VAL A 300 25.70 -27.33 20.92
N CYS A 301 24.45 -27.58 20.54
CA CYS A 301 23.30 -27.04 21.27
C CYS A 301 23.07 -27.93 22.51
N ASN A 302 23.11 -27.31 23.69
CA ASN A 302 22.36 -27.76 24.87
C ASN A 302 20.98 -27.12 24.85
#